data_AF-A0A2P4ET18-F1
#
_entry.id   AF-A0A2P4ET18-F1
#
_cell.length_a   1.000
_cell.length_b   1.000
_cell.length_c   1.000
_cell.angle_alpha   90.00
_cell.angle_beta   90.00
_cell.angle_gamma   90.00
#
_symmetry.space_group_name_H-M   'P 1'
#
loop_
_entity.id
_entity.type
_entity.pdbx_description
1 polymer ?
#
loop_
_entity_poly.entity_id
_entity_poly.type
_entity_poly.pdbx_seq_one_letter_code
_entity_poly.pdbx_strand_id
1 'polypeptide(L)'
;MKPAIPPRQETIEDKDRRFYVVAPGSVYLALQQEALQRGSDLWTLGGSVLAAWLNAGCPDFPSESPSPSPSPVAGPTRSAEE
;
A
#
# COMPACT_ATOMS: atom_id res chain seq x y z
N MET A 1 -37.05 32.59 8.52
CA MET A 1 -36.27 32.35 7.29
C MET A 1 -35.42 31.11 7.51
N LYS A 2 -35.71 30.00 6.82
CA LYS A 2 -34.84 28.80 6.88
C LYS A 2 -33.61 29.08 6.01
N PRO A 3 -32.38 28.86 6.49
CA PRO A 3 -31.20 28.99 5.64
C PRO A 3 -31.33 27.98 4.50
N ALA A 4 -31.25 28.46 3.26
CA ALA A 4 -31.24 27.61 2.08
C ALA A 4 -30.03 26.68 2.18
N ILE A 5 -30.28 25.38 2.27
CA ILE A 5 -29.23 24.37 2.29
C ILE A 5 -28.50 24.48 0.95
N PRO A 6 -27.17 24.68 0.93
CA PRO A 6 -26.44 24.79 -0.32
C PRO A 6 -26.60 23.49 -1.13
N PRO A 7 -26.80 23.58 -2.46
CA PRO A 7 -26.96 22.40 -3.31
C PRO A 7 -25.72 21.51 -3.23
N ARG A 8 -25.94 20.19 -3.33
CA ARG A 8 -24.88 19.19 -3.30
C ARG A 8 -23.93 19.44 -4.47
N GLN A 9 -22.64 19.66 -4.20
CA GLN A 9 -21.64 19.78 -5.26
C GLN A 9 -21.47 18.42 -5.94
N GLU A 10 -21.85 18.33 -7.22
CA GLU A 10 -21.76 17.10 -8.01
C GLU A 10 -20.34 16.81 -8.52
N THR A 11 -19.42 17.78 -8.44
CA THR A 11 -18.05 17.62 -8.88
C THR A 11 -17.18 17.21 -7.69
N ILE A 12 -17.11 15.91 -7.43
CA ILE A 12 -15.97 15.37 -6.68
C ILE A 12 -14.79 15.46 -7.64
N GLU A 13 -14.00 16.52 -7.49
CA GLU A 13 -12.78 16.71 -8.27
C GLU A 13 -11.83 15.55 -7.99
N ASP A 14 -11.59 14.71 -8.99
CA ASP A 14 -10.63 13.60 -8.90
C ASP A 14 -9.22 14.16 -9.04
N LYS A 15 -8.76 14.81 -7.97
CA LYS A 15 -7.43 15.43 -7.92
C LYS A 15 -6.36 14.36 -7.92
N ASP A 16 -5.27 14.63 -8.64
CA ASP A 16 -4.05 13.83 -8.56
C ASP A 16 -3.60 13.71 -7.10
N ARG A 17 -3.50 12.47 -6.62
CA ARG A 17 -2.97 12.14 -5.30
C ARG A 17 -1.66 11.41 -5.44
N ARG A 18 -0.65 11.86 -4.68
CA ARG A 18 0.64 11.17 -4.59
C ARG A 18 0.58 10.13 -3.49
N PHE A 19 0.92 8.90 -3.83
CA PHE A 19 1.05 7.80 -2.89
C PHE A 19 2.54 7.51 -2.66
N TYR A 20 2.90 7.29 -1.40
CA TYR A 20 4.23 6.77 -1.06
C TYR A 20 4.13 5.27 -0.95
N VAL A 21 4.90 4.56 -1.77
CA VAL A 21 4.92 3.10 -1.80
C VAL A 21 6.31 2.60 -1.39
N VAL A 22 6.34 1.49 -0.65
CA VAL A 22 7.57 0.79 -0.32
C VAL A 22 7.75 -0.34 -1.33
N ALA A 23 8.92 -0.38 -1.96
CA ALA A 23 9.31 -1.44 -2.88
C ALA A 23 10.83 -1.65 -2.79
N PRO A 24 11.34 -2.84 -3.19
CA PRO A 24 12.78 -3.02 -3.37
C PRO A 24 13.37 -1.98 -4.32
N GLY A 25 14.61 -1.54 -4.06
CA GLY A 25 15.27 -0.53 -4.91
C GLY A 25 15.39 -0.95 -6.37
N SER A 26 15.50 -2.26 -6.65
CA SER A 26 15.50 -2.80 -8.01
C SER A 26 14.20 -2.55 -8.76
N VAL A 27 13.05 -2.63 -8.08
CA VAL A 27 11.73 -2.35 -8.65
C VAL A 27 11.61 -0.86 -8.98
N TYR A 28 12.07 0.01 -8.06
CA TYR A 28 12.11 1.45 -8.30
C TYR A 28 12.95 1.80 -9.54
N LEU A 29 14.15 1.22 -9.64
CA LEU A 29 15.05 1.46 -10.78
C LEU A 29 14.44 0.97 -12.09
N ALA A 30 13.84 -0.22 -12.10
CA ALA A 30 13.17 -0.76 -13.29
C ALA A 30 12.02 0.15 -13.74
N LEU A 31 11.20 0.64 -12.80
CA LEU A 31 10.11 1.57 -13.10
C LEU A 31 10.64 2.90 -13.65
N GLN A 32 11.76 3.40 -13.12
CA GLN A 32 12.41 4.62 -13.62
C GLN A 32 12.96 4.44 -15.04
N GLN A 33 13.57 3.30 -15.34
CA GLN A 33 14.05 2.98 -16.70
C GLN A 33 12.90 2.91 -17.69
N GLU A 34 11.80 2.26 -17.32
CA GLU A 34 10.60 2.15 -18.15
C GLU A 34 9.97 3.53 -18.42
N ALA A 35 9.91 4.40 -17.41
CA ALA A 35 9.43 5.77 -17.56
C ALA A 35 10.26 6.55 -18.59
N LEU A 36 11.59 6.46 -18.48
CA LEU A 36 12.51 7.09 -19.43
C LEU A 36 12.34 6.57 -20.85
N GLN A 37 12.22 5.24 -21.03
CA GLN A 37 12.01 4.63 -22.35
C GLN A 37 10.71 5.09 -23.01
N ARG A 38 9.68 5.38 -22.21
CA ARG A 38 8.37 5.86 -22.69
C ARG A 38 8.29 7.38 -22.81
N GLY A 39 9.32 8.12 -22.43
CA GLY A 39 9.29 9.58 -22.37
C GLY A 39 8.26 10.11 -21.36
N SER A 40 8.02 9.36 -20.28
CA SER A 40 7.11 9.72 -19.18
C SER A 40 7.90 9.92 -17.89
N ASP A 41 7.27 10.45 -16.85
CA ASP A 41 7.84 10.51 -15.52
C ASP A 41 7.38 9.34 -14.65
N LEU A 42 8.12 9.12 -13.57
CA LEU A 42 7.88 8.01 -12.64
C LEU A 42 6.49 8.08 -12.00
N TRP A 43 5.97 9.28 -11.73
CA TRP A 43 4.69 9.46 -11.05
C TRP A 43 3.52 9.14 -11.97
N THR A 44 3.56 9.62 -13.21
CA THR A 44 2.51 9.29 -14.20
C THR A 44 2.52 7.81 -14.57
N LEU A 45 3.71 7.21 -14.78
CA LEU A 45 3.79 5.78 -15.06
C LEU A 45 3.35 4.95 -13.85
N GLY A 46 3.83 5.26 -12.65
CA GLY A 46 3.46 4.58 -11.42
C GLY A 46 1.95 4.64 -11.15
N GLY A 47 1.34 5.81 -11.32
CA GLY A 47 -0.11 5.97 -11.22
C GLY A 47 -0.87 5.11 -12.24
N SER A 48 -0.40 5.08 -13.49
CA SER A 48 -1.00 4.25 -14.55
C SER A 48 -0.91 2.76 -14.25
N VAL A 49 0.25 2.30 -13.73
CA VAL A 49 0.46 0.90 -13.32
C VAL A 49 -0.47 0.53 -12.17
N LEU A 50 -0.59 1.38 -11.15
CA LEU A 50 -1.50 1.16 -10.03
C LEU A 50 -2.96 1.14 -10.46
N ALA A 51 -3.38 2.06 -11.34
CA ALA A 51 -4.73 2.09 -11.88
C ALA A 51 -5.05 0.84 -12.69
N ALA A 52 -4.13 0.42 -13.58
CA ALA A 52 -4.28 -0.81 -14.35
C ALA A 52 -4.38 -2.05 -13.45
N TRP A 53 -3.54 -2.10 -12.40
CA TRP A 53 -3.55 -3.18 -11.42
C TRP A 53 -4.86 -3.24 -10.63
N LEU A 54 -5.39 -2.11 -10.17
CA LEU A 54 -6.69 -2.05 -9.49
C LEU A 54 -7.85 -2.44 -10.42
N ASN A 55 -7.82 -1.97 -11.68
CA ASN A 55 -8.85 -2.30 -12.68
C ASN A 55 -8.84 -3.78 -13.08
N ALA A 56 -7.69 -4.45 -13.01
CA ALA A 56 -7.57 -5.89 -13.27
C ALA A 56 -8.13 -6.76 -12.12
N GLY A 57 -8.45 -6.16 -10.97
CA GLY A 57 -8.78 -6.87 -9.74
C GLY A 57 -7.50 -7.19 -8.96
N CYS A 58 -7.33 -6.56 -7.79
CA CYS A 58 -6.22 -6.81 -6.88
C CYS A 58 -6.20 -8.32 -6.53
N PRO A 59 -5.15 -9.08 -6.91
CA PRO A 59 -5.05 -10.47 -6.52
C PRO A 59 -4.92 -10.56 -4.99
N ASP A 60 -5.55 -11.57 -4.39
CA ASP A 60 -5.32 -11.90 -2.99
C ASP A 60 -3.83 -12.22 -2.80
N PHE A 61 -3.09 -11.24 -2.28
CA PHE A 61 -1.74 -11.53 -1.81
C PHE A 61 -1.89 -12.35 -0.55
N PRO A 62 -1.15 -13.47 -0.41
CA PRO A 62 -1.04 -14.11 0.88
C PRO A 62 -0.48 -13.05 1.83
N SER A 63 -1.32 -12.58 2.74
CA SER A 63 -0.84 -11.93 3.94
C SER A 63 -0.04 -13.00 4.64
N GLU A 64 1.27 -12.97 4.48
CA GLU A 64 2.17 -13.63 5.41
C GLU A 64 1.96 -12.91 6.74
N SER A 65 0.85 -13.25 7.40
CA SER A 65 0.68 -13.00 8.81
C SER A 65 1.93 -13.61 9.42
N PRO A 66 2.77 -12.84 10.12
CA PRO A 66 3.87 -13.44 10.85
C PRO A 66 3.22 -14.43 11.80
N SER A 67 3.29 -15.73 11.47
CA SER A 67 2.94 -16.77 12.42
C SER A 67 3.79 -16.45 13.64
N PRO A 68 3.20 -16.16 14.82
CA PRO A 68 4.01 -15.85 15.98
C PRO A 68 4.90 -17.08 16.19
N SER A 69 6.20 -16.90 15.99
CA SER A 69 7.19 -17.90 16.40
C SER A 69 6.82 -18.31 17.82
N PRO A 70 6.71 -19.60 18.14
CA PRO A 70 6.54 -20.00 19.51
C PRO A 70 7.81 -19.56 20.25
N SER A 71 7.74 -18.42 20.94
CA SER A 71 8.71 -18.07 21.97
C SER A 71 8.84 -19.27 22.89
N PRO A 72 10.06 -19.69 23.28
CA PRO A 72 10.21 -20.82 24.15
C PRO A 72 9.53 -20.48 25.49
N VAL A 73 8.47 -21.21 25.82
CA VAL A 73 7.90 -21.22 27.16
C VAL A 73 8.98 -21.80 28.08
N ALA A 74 9.64 -20.92 28.83
CA ALA A 74 10.31 -21.32 30.06
C ALA A 74 9.21 -21.58 31.09
N GLY A 75 8.73 -22.83 31.14
CA GLY A 75 7.85 -23.32 32.20
C GLY A 75 8.62 -23.51 33.51
N PRO A 76 7.95 -23.43 34.68
CA PRO A 76 8.60 -23.34 35.98
C PRO A 76 9.03 -24.72 36.49
N THR A 77 10.22 -24.83 37.08
CA THR A 77 10.51 -25.91 38.04
C THR A 77 10.66 -25.30 39.42
N ARG A 78 9.83 -25.82 40.34
CA ARG A 78 9.72 -25.48 41.76
C ARG A 78 10.98 -25.91 42.53
N SER A 79 11.21 -25.17 43.62
CA SER A 79 12.18 -25.34 44.70
C SER A 79 12.28 -26.75 45.31
N ALA A 80 13.50 -27.13 45.73
CA ALA A 80 13.88 -27.86 46.96
C ALA A 80 15.42 -27.88 47.02
N GLU A 81 16.07 -27.14 47.93
CA GLU A 81 16.67 -27.63 49.18
C GLU A 81 17.65 -28.81 48.99
N GLU A 82 18.96 -28.52 49.09
CA GLU A 82 19.83 -28.95 50.20
C GLU A 82 21.11 -28.08 50.25
#